data_AF-A0A7C2IT12-F1
#
_entry.id   AF-A0A7C2IT12-F1
#
_cell.length_a   1.000
_cell.length_b   1.000
_cell.length_c   1.000
_cell.angle_alpha   90.00
_cell.angle_beta   90.00
_cell.angle_gamma   90.00
#
_symmetry.space_group_name_H-M   'P 1'
#
loop_
_entity.id
_entity.type
_entity.pdbx_description
1 polymer ?
#
loop_
_entity_poly.entity_id
_entity_poly.type
_entity_poly.pdbx_seq_one_letter_code
_entity_poly.pdbx_strand_id
1 'polypeptide(L)'
;PRQSDLMIVAGTVTLKMAPVLKRIYDQMPDPKWVISMGACSSVGGPFNTYCVLQGVDKIVPVDVYIAGCPPRPENLFYGLMKLQDKIDRMPYLVRRPTEVRLDESMLAEFKRKVMIAQTPHPA
;
A
#
# COMPACT_ATOMS: atom_id res chain seq x y z
N PRO A 1 15.35 1.77 -2.06
CA PRO A 1 14.28 2.58 -1.42
C PRO A 1 14.46 4.11 -1.48
N ARG A 2 15.64 4.66 -1.79
CA ARG A 2 15.87 6.11 -1.74
C ARG A 2 15.03 6.95 -2.72
N GLN A 3 14.51 6.33 -3.77
CA GLN A 3 13.65 6.98 -4.78
C GLN A 3 12.15 6.74 -4.55
N SER A 4 11.80 5.96 -3.52
CA SER A 4 10.41 5.60 -3.22
C SER A 4 9.95 6.38 -1.99
N ASP A 5 8.73 6.90 -2.06
CA ASP A 5 8.01 7.58 -0.98
C ASP A 5 6.96 6.66 -0.32
N LEU A 6 6.49 5.64 -1.04
CA LEU A 6 5.54 4.65 -0.55
C LEU A 6 6.19 3.26 -0.37
N MET A 7 5.97 2.63 0.78
CA MET A 7 6.30 1.22 1.02
C MET A 7 5.04 0.39 1.22
N ILE A 8 4.78 -0.56 0.33
CA ILE A 8 3.68 -1.51 0.47
C ILE A 8 4.24 -2.84 1.00
N VAL A 9 3.78 -3.26 2.17
CA VAL A 9 4.16 -4.57 2.74
C VAL A 9 3.13 -5.60 2.28
N ALA A 10 3.40 -6.21 1.12
CA ALA A 10 2.51 -7.14 0.43
C ALA A 10 2.78 -8.61 0.80
N GLY A 11 2.57 -8.98 2.06
CA GLY A 11 2.67 -10.38 2.48
C GLY A 11 3.12 -10.58 3.92
N THR A 12 3.45 -11.83 4.23
CA THR A 12 3.94 -12.21 5.56
C THR A 12 5.36 -11.71 5.79
N VAL A 13 5.64 -11.21 7.00
CA VAL A 13 6.98 -10.80 7.42
C VAL A 13 7.47 -11.78 8.47
N THR A 14 8.59 -12.42 8.21
CA THR A 14 9.25 -13.30 9.18
C THR A 14 10.14 -12.51 10.12
N LEU A 15 10.45 -13.07 11.29
CA LEU A 15 11.39 -12.47 12.25
C LEU A 15 12.79 -12.23 11.64
N LYS A 16 13.20 -13.05 10.67
CA LYS A 16 14.44 -12.84 9.93
C LYS A 16 14.36 -11.63 8.99
N MET A 17 13.20 -11.38 8.38
CA MET A 17 12.99 -10.25 7.47
C MET A 17 12.74 -8.93 8.19
N ALA A 18 12.23 -8.98 9.42
CA ALA A 18 11.96 -7.83 10.28
C ALA A 18 13.07 -6.74 10.27
N PRO A 19 14.35 -7.04 10.57
CA PRO A 19 15.41 -6.02 10.57
C PRO A 19 15.78 -5.53 9.16
N VAL A 20 15.51 -6.30 8.11
CA VAL A 20 15.72 -5.86 6.72
C VAL A 20 14.65 -4.84 6.35
N LEU A 21 13.39 -5.12 6.70
CA LEU A 21 12.26 -4.22 6.45
C LEU A 21 12.46 -2.87 7.16
N LYS A 22 12.92 -2.88 8.41
CA LYS A 22 13.27 -1.66 9.16
C LYS A 22 14.35 -0.84 8.45
N ARG A 23 15.43 -1.49 7.99
CA ARG A 23 16.50 -0.82 7.25
C ARG A 23 16.03 -0.21 5.93
N ILE A 24 15.12 -0.88 5.22
CA ILE A 24 14.51 -0.35 3.99
C ILE A 24 13.74 0.93 4.30
N TYR A 25 12.91 0.92 5.34
CA TYR A 25 12.14 2.09 5.78
C TYR A 25 13.03 3.26 6.24
N ASP A 26 14.11 2.97 6.97
CA ASP A 26 15.02 4.00 7.46
C ASP A 26 15.83 4.65 6.32
N GLN A 27 16.04 3.94 5.21
CA GLN A 27 16.69 4.46 4.01
C GLN A 27 15.77 5.25 3.07
N MET A 28 14.45 5.26 3.31
CA MET A 28 13.51 6.07 2.52
C MET A 28 13.55 7.53 2.96
N PRO A 29 13.55 8.48 2.00
CA PRO A 29 13.53 9.91 2.32
C PRO A 29 12.16 10.32 2.88
N ASP A 30 12.13 11.36 3.71
CA ASP A 30 10.89 11.98 4.16
C ASP A 30 10.35 12.95 3.10
N PRO A 31 9.02 13.05 2.89
CA PRO A 31 7.94 12.30 3.53
C PRO A 31 7.80 10.87 2.96
N LYS A 32 7.47 9.92 3.83
CA LYS A 32 7.27 8.52 3.48
C LYS A 32 6.02 7.93 4.14
N TRP A 33 5.40 6.97 3.46
CA TRP A 33 4.18 6.31 3.91
C TRP A 33 4.29 4.80 3.79
N VAL A 34 3.54 4.09 4.65
CA VAL A 34 3.54 2.63 4.67
C VAL A 34 2.12 2.08 4.62
N ILE A 35 1.90 1.15 3.70
CA ILE A 35 0.64 0.42 3.56
C ILE A 35 0.87 -1.03 3.97
N SER A 36 0.04 -1.54 4.88
CA SER A 36 -0.04 -2.97 5.19
C SER A 36 -1.05 -3.62 4.25
N MET A 37 -0.58 -4.50 3.35
CA MET A 37 -1.42 -5.17 2.36
C MET A 37 -1.65 -6.63 2.76
N GLY A 38 -2.85 -6.88 3.29
CA GLY A 38 -3.36 -8.19 3.62
C GLY A 38 -3.33 -8.51 5.11
N ALA A 39 -3.97 -9.64 5.46
CA ALA A 39 -4.05 -10.12 6.84
C ALA A 39 -2.66 -10.50 7.39
N CYS A 40 -1.78 -11.03 6.53
CA CYS A 40 -0.44 -11.48 6.93
C CYS A 40 0.45 -10.33 7.42
N SER A 41 0.44 -9.17 6.76
CA SER A 41 1.21 -8.00 7.17
C SER A 41 0.56 -7.27 8.36
N SER A 42 -0.76 -7.31 8.47
CA SER A 42 -1.50 -6.59 9.52
C SER A 42 -1.43 -7.30 10.86
N VAL A 43 -1.73 -8.61 10.89
CA VAL A 43 -1.86 -9.36 12.14
C VAL A 43 -1.14 -10.71 12.12
N GLY A 44 -0.33 -11.01 11.09
CA GLY A 44 0.28 -12.33 10.88
C GLY A 44 -0.60 -13.30 10.06
N GLY A 45 -1.87 -12.96 9.86
CA GLY A 45 -2.81 -13.72 9.04
C GLY A 45 -3.11 -15.10 9.64
N PRO A 46 -3.22 -16.17 8.83
CA PRO A 46 -3.42 -17.53 9.35
C PRO A 46 -2.17 -18.10 10.05
N PHE A 47 -1.04 -17.39 10.02
CA PHE A 47 0.24 -17.89 10.49
C PHE A 47 0.55 -17.41 11.91
N ASN A 48 0.00 -18.09 12.92
CA ASN A 48 0.43 -17.94 14.31
C ASN A 48 1.59 -18.92 14.62
N THR A 49 2.74 -18.69 13.99
CA THR A 49 3.92 -19.56 14.11
C THR A 49 5.14 -18.80 14.63
N TYR A 50 6.10 -19.54 15.19
CA TYR A 50 7.30 -18.98 15.85
C TYR A 50 8.16 -18.09 14.94
N CYS A 51 8.07 -18.26 13.63
CA CYS A 51 8.90 -17.56 12.66
C CYS A 51 8.25 -16.29 12.08
N VAL A 52 6.95 -16.09 12.29
CA VAL A 52 6.18 -14.99 11.68
C VAL A 52 5.93 -13.86 12.67
N LEU A 53 6.15 -12.64 12.21
CA LEU A 53 5.83 -11.42 12.93
C LEU A 53 4.31 -11.22 12.92
N GLN A 54 3.70 -11.15 14.10
CA GLN A 54 2.27 -10.86 14.27
C GLN A 54 2.01 -9.36 14.13
N GLY A 55 2.15 -8.84 12.90
CA GLY A 55 1.91 -7.45 12.53
C GLY A 55 3.16 -6.61 12.30
N VAL A 56 3.23 -5.94 11.15
CA VAL A 56 4.34 -5.08 10.70
C VAL A 56 4.48 -3.82 11.53
N ASP A 57 3.39 -3.38 12.15
CA ASP A 57 3.27 -2.16 12.97
C ASP A 57 4.23 -2.14 14.16
N LYS A 58 4.70 -3.33 14.58
CA LYS A 58 5.70 -3.50 15.65
C LYS A 58 7.08 -2.97 15.26
N ILE A 59 7.35 -2.82 13.96
CA ILE A 59 8.67 -2.47 13.43
C ILE A 59 8.62 -1.12 12.74
N VAL A 60 7.57 -0.89 11.95
CA VAL A 60 7.45 0.27 11.08
C VAL A 60 6.05 0.87 11.25
N PRO A 61 5.90 2.21 11.35
CA PRO A 61 4.58 2.82 11.44
C PRO A 61 3.80 2.56 10.15
N VAL A 62 2.56 2.07 10.28
CA VAL A 62 1.65 1.83 9.15
C VAL A 62 0.59 2.90 9.09
N ASP A 63 0.38 3.47 7.90
CA ASP A 63 -0.59 4.54 7.66
C ASP A 63 -1.98 4.03 7.32
N VAL A 64 -2.05 2.97 6.51
CA VAL A 64 -3.29 2.39 5.99
C VAL A 64 -3.18 0.88 5.98
N TYR A 65 -4.24 0.22 6.46
CA TYR A 65 -4.40 -1.24 6.43
C TYR A 65 -5.38 -1.62 5.33
N ILE A 66 -5.00 -2.61 4.53
CA ILE A 66 -5.84 -3.18 3.48
C ILE A 66 -6.14 -4.63 3.87
N ALA A 67 -7.39 -4.89 4.21
CA ALA A 67 -7.84 -6.22 4.58
C ALA A 67 -7.98 -7.14 3.36
N GLY A 68 -7.56 -8.41 3.50
CA GLY A 68 -7.72 -9.46 2.50
C GLY A 68 -6.66 -10.58 2.60
N CYS A 69 -6.94 -11.73 1.99
CA CYS A 69 -6.01 -12.88 1.95
C CYS A 69 -6.26 -13.77 0.71
N PRO A 70 -5.83 -13.37 -0.51
CA PRO A 70 -5.24 -12.07 -0.87
C PRO A 70 -6.30 -10.97 -1.03
N PRO A 71 -5.96 -9.68 -0.81
CA PRO A 71 -6.89 -8.58 -1.10
C PRO A 71 -7.14 -8.49 -2.60
N ARG A 72 -8.40 -8.20 -2.97
CA ARG A 72 -8.77 -7.94 -4.35
C ARG A 72 -8.05 -6.69 -4.88
N PRO A 73 -7.70 -6.61 -6.17
CA PRO A 73 -7.01 -5.44 -6.72
C PRO A 73 -7.79 -4.14 -6.49
N GLU A 74 -9.12 -4.16 -6.51
CA GLU A 74 -9.96 -2.99 -6.23
C GLU A 74 -9.78 -2.48 -4.79
N ASN A 75 -9.59 -3.39 -3.82
CA ASN A 75 -9.31 -3.01 -2.43
C ASN A 75 -7.94 -2.34 -2.29
N LEU A 76 -6.97 -2.74 -3.11
CA LEU A 76 -5.67 -2.07 -3.16
C LEU A 76 -5.79 -0.64 -3.68
N PHE A 77 -6.54 -0.45 -4.78
CA PHE A 77 -6.83 0.88 -5.31
C PHE A 77 -7.56 1.76 -4.30
N TYR A 78 -8.56 1.21 -3.61
CA TYR A 78 -9.27 1.93 -2.56
C TYR A 78 -8.35 2.34 -1.41
N GLY A 79 -7.42 1.47 -1.01
CA GLY A 79 -6.40 1.80 0.00
C GLY A 79 -5.47 2.92 -0.43
N LEU A 80 -5.07 2.97 -1.70
CA LEU A 80 -4.27 4.06 -2.28
C LEU A 80 -5.04 5.37 -2.32
N MET A 81 -6.31 5.35 -2.74
CA MET A 81 -7.17 6.55 -2.71
C MET A 81 -7.33 7.10 -1.30
N LYS A 82 -7.52 6.22 -0.31
CA LYS A 82 -7.61 6.62 1.10
C LYS A 82 -6.30 7.20 1.64
N LEU A 83 -5.16 6.72 1.15
CA LEU A 83 -3.86 7.31 1.48
C LEU A 83 -3.71 8.71 0.86
N GLN A 84 -4.11 8.87 -0.42
CA GLN A 84 -4.15 10.18 -1.08
C GLN A 84 -5.02 11.17 -0.31
N ASP A 85 -6.23 10.77 0.09
CA ASP A 85 -7.13 11.59 0.91
C ASP A 85 -6.50 11.98 2.26
N LYS A 86 -5.71 11.08 2.87
CA LYS A 86 -5.00 11.34 4.12
C LYS A 86 -3.91 12.39 3.93
N ILE A 87 -3.16 12.31 2.83
CA ILE A 87 -2.09 13.25 2.47
C ILE A 87 -2.70 14.62 2.16
N ASP A 88 -3.81 14.67 1.43
CA ASP A 88 -4.52 15.91 1.10
C ASP A 88 -5.04 16.65 2.34
N ARG A 89 -5.33 15.94 3.44
CA ARG A 89 -5.76 16.58 4.70
C ARG A 89 -4.59 17.07 5.56
N MET A 90 -3.34 16.69 5.27
CA MET A 90 -2.19 17.10 6.06
C MET A 90 -1.81 18.58 5.83
N PRO A 91 -1.32 19.29 6.88
CA PRO A 91 -0.87 20.67 6.76
C PRO A 91 0.34 20.81 5.82
N TYR A 92 0.46 21.98 5.20
CA TYR A 92 1.35 22.30 4.09
C TYR A 92 2.84 22.00 4.29
N LEU A 93 3.33 21.89 5.53
CA LEU A 93 4.74 21.65 5.84
C LEU A 93 5.26 20.26 5.44
N VAL A 94 4.37 19.28 5.24
CA VAL A 94 4.72 17.90 4.83
C VAL A 94 4.32 17.62 3.37
N ARG A 95 3.63 18.56 2.71
CA ARG A 95 3.18 18.40 1.33
C ARG A 95 4.35 18.58 0.37
N ARG A 96 4.75 17.52 -0.34
CA ARG A 96 5.30 17.70 -1.68
C ARG A 96 4.11 17.95 -2.61
N PRO A 97 4.14 18.97 -3.49
CA PRO A 97 3.04 19.20 -4.44
C PRO A 97 2.89 17.97 -5.33
N THR A 98 1.78 17.24 -5.18
CA THR A 98 1.43 16.16 -6.09
C THR A 98 0.87 16.79 -7.36
N GLU A 99 1.74 17.19 -8.27
CA GLU A 99 1.36 17.88 -9.52
C GLU A 99 0.63 16.97 -10.52
N VAL A 100 0.47 15.68 -10.22
CA VAL A 100 -0.27 14.75 -11.10
C VAL A 100 -1.65 14.48 -10.52
N ARG A 101 -2.54 15.49 -10.63
CA ARG A 101 -3.97 15.20 -10.65
C ARG A 101 -4.26 14.53 -11.99
N LEU A 102 -4.83 13.33 -11.96
CA LEU A 102 -5.37 12.74 -13.19
C LEU A 102 -6.50 13.66 -13.66
N ASP A 103 -6.27 14.42 -14.74
CA ASP A 103 -7.34 15.06 -15.50
C ASP A 103 -8.49 14.08 -15.72
N GLU A 104 -9.73 14.57 -15.72
CA GLU A 104 -10.93 13.73 -15.87
C GLU A 104 -10.88 12.86 -17.14
N SER A 105 -10.13 13.31 -18.16
CA SER A 105 -9.83 12.57 -19.38
C SER A 105 -9.02 11.28 -19.13
N MET A 106 -8.02 11.31 -18.24
CA MET A 106 -7.19 10.16 -17.90
C MET A 106 -7.97 9.10 -17.10
N LEU A 107 -8.89 9.54 -16.25
CA LEU A 107 -9.81 8.67 -15.49
C LEU A 107 -10.79 7.93 -16.41
N ALA A 108 -11.30 8.61 -17.44
CA ALA A 108 -12.16 8.01 -18.45
C ALA A 108 -11.41 6.98 -19.32
N GLU A 109 -10.15 7.24 -19.65
CA GLU A 109 -9.31 6.33 -20.44
C GLU A 109 -8.91 5.08 -19.64
N PHE A 110 -8.55 5.25 -18.36
CA PHE A 110 -8.25 4.14 -17.46
C PHE A 110 -9.47 3.22 -17.28
N LYS A 111 -10.67 3.78 -17.08
CA LYS A 111 -11.93 3.00 -17.01
C LYS A 111 -12.20 2.21 -18.29
N ARG A 112 -11.94 2.78 -19.48
CA ARG A 112 -12.04 2.05 -20.76
C ARG A 112 -11.05 0.89 -20.84
N LYS A 113 -9.79 1.09 -20.46
CA LYS A 113 -8.75 0.05 -20.51
C LYS A 113 -9.02 -1.10 -19.53
N VAL A 114 -9.54 -0.79 -18.33
CA VAL A 114 -9.92 -1.81 -17.34
C VAL A 114 -11.15 -2.61 -17.79
N MET A 115 -12.13 -1.99 -18.47
CA MET A 115 -13.30 -2.70 -19.01
C MET A 115 -12.95 -3.68 -20.16
N ILE A 116 -11.91 -3.40 -20.96
CA ILE A 116 -11.48 -4.30 -22.06
C ILE A 116 -10.88 -5.62 -21.53
N ALA A 117 -10.31 -5.62 -20.32
CA ALA A 117 -9.77 -6.83 -19.69
C ALA A 117 -10.84 -7.76 -19.10
N GLN A 118 -12.09 -7.29 -18.96
CA GLN A 118 -13.21 -8.09 -18.47
C GLN A 118 -14.16 -8.40 -19.65
N THR A 119 -13.90 -9.51 -20.34
CA THR A 119 -14.71 -10.19 -21.39
C THR A 119 -14.78 -9.57 -22.79
N PRO A 120 -14.22 -10.22 -23.83
CA PRO A 120 -14.83 -10.27 -25.15
C PRO A 120 -15.81 -11.46 -25.15
N HIS A 121 -17.11 -11.17 -25.05
CA HIS A 121 -18.26 -12.11 -25.08
C HIS A 121 -18.53 -12.99 -23.84
N PRO A 122 -19.58 -12.67 -23.06
CA PRO A 122 -20.50 -13.71 -22.59
C PRO A 122 -21.43 -14.13 -23.74
N ALA A 123 -21.52 -15.43 -23.99
CA ALA A 123 -22.62 -16.02 -24.75
C ALA A 123 -23.94 -15.91 -23.97
#